data_AF-A0A0B0Q3C7-F1
#
_entry.id   AF-A0A0B0Q3C7-F1
#
_cell.length_a   1.000
_cell.length_b   1.000
_cell.length_c   1.000
_cell.angle_alpha   90.00
_cell.angle_beta   90.00
_cell.angle_gamma   90.00
#
_symmetry.space_group_name_H-M   'P 1'
#
loop_
_entity.id
_entity.type
_entity.pdbx_description
1 polymer ?
#
loop_
_entity_poly.entity_id
_entity_poly.type
_entity_poly.pdbx_seq_one_letter_code
_entity_poly.pdbx_strand_id
1 'polypeptide(L)'
;MTDDFINSFNLISHTEPNRKLIVHLGEAYNKAKKRLDELDINFDLLSISHEQFEKLLQITVFCHDFGKSSIYFQKKILESLTKGKEEKEKKLSEHGLISAFFGYFIAIESFAFDKRVASFVFMAIRYHHLDLDNAETMQTVDKEAINKVLKIFEGVKKNSSEVDAMYHHFLGINGIIENFGTFLINNFPHDEIEYLEKFFWFKDEYQNNDIFIFMLLFSLLIYADKEDAIFRDRIADKIQSHTIISSKVDDFKSEYFKTRDKTPLDNVREKIYQNIVDEFNSNEIIKNKVFFIKLPTGAGKTLLLYKLAMQLKEEQNYQKVFYLLPFITLIEQNASILKDLLEFMGINSNDNRVFLEKHSLDLATLIRTQK
;
A
#
# COMPACT_ATOMS: atom_id res chain seq x y z
N MET A 1 19.54 14.15 6.00
CA MET A 1 19.35 15.57 6.36
C MET A 1 20.12 15.82 7.66
N THR A 2 20.84 16.93 7.79
CA THR A 2 21.52 17.29 9.05
C THR A 2 20.50 17.83 10.07
N ASP A 3 20.83 17.76 11.36
CA ASP A 3 19.96 18.29 12.41
C ASP A 3 19.73 19.79 12.25
N ASP A 4 20.75 20.56 11.86
CA ASP A 4 20.61 22.00 11.61
C ASP A 4 19.64 22.32 10.47
N PHE A 5 19.65 21.52 9.40
CA PHE A 5 18.71 21.66 8.30
C PHE A 5 17.29 21.31 8.74
N ILE A 6 17.10 20.23 9.50
CA ILE A 6 15.79 19.89 10.07
C ILE A 6 15.31 20.99 11.04
N ASN A 7 16.23 21.50 11.85
CA ASN A 7 16.28 22.79 12.57
C ASN A 7 15.41 23.88 11.97
N SER A 8 15.64 24.20 10.70
CA SER A 8 15.03 25.36 10.04
C SER A 8 13.55 25.19 9.66
N PHE A 9 12.98 24.00 9.80
CA PHE A 9 11.57 23.71 9.49
C PHE A 9 10.72 23.65 10.76
N ASN A 10 9.52 24.24 10.70
CA ASN A 10 8.58 24.33 11.82
C ASN A 10 7.27 23.58 11.59
N LEU A 11 6.93 23.28 10.33
CA LEU A 11 5.68 22.59 9.99
C LEU A 11 5.67 21.17 10.55
N ILE A 12 4.58 20.81 11.22
CA ILE A 12 4.40 19.51 11.90
C ILE A 12 3.49 18.62 11.07
N SER A 13 3.85 17.34 10.93
CA SER A 13 2.98 16.32 10.33
C SER A 13 2.13 15.59 11.38
N HIS A 14 2.71 15.27 12.55
CA HIS A 14 2.05 14.56 13.66
C HIS A 14 2.61 15.05 15.01
N THR A 15 1.80 15.04 16.08
CA THR A 15 2.21 15.46 17.44
C THR A 15 2.74 14.34 18.32
N GLU A 16 2.46 13.08 17.98
CA GLU A 16 2.88 11.93 18.77
C GLU A 16 3.49 10.87 17.84
N PRO A 17 4.83 10.72 17.78
CA PRO A 17 5.80 11.70 18.27
C PRO A 17 5.72 13.01 17.48
N ASN A 18 6.17 14.12 18.08
CA ASN A 18 6.25 15.41 17.38
C ASN A 18 7.22 15.28 16.19
N ARG A 19 6.65 15.19 14.99
CA ARG A 19 7.38 14.88 13.76
C ARG A 19 7.18 16.00 12.76
N LYS A 20 8.28 16.66 12.40
CA LYS A 20 8.31 17.71 11.37
C LYS A 20 7.89 17.12 10.02
N LEU A 21 7.18 17.91 9.23
CA LEU A 21 6.65 17.51 7.93
C LEU A 21 7.76 17.08 6.97
N ILE A 22 8.86 17.84 6.90
CA ILE A 22 10.02 17.48 6.08
C ILE A 22 10.62 16.12 6.47
N VAL A 23 10.68 15.81 7.76
CA VAL A 23 11.22 14.54 8.25
C VAL A 23 10.30 13.38 7.85
N HIS A 24 8.99 13.54 8.09
CA HIS A 24 7.97 12.55 7.70
C HIS A 24 8.01 12.23 6.20
N LEU A 25 8.04 13.25 5.34
CA LEU A 25 8.07 13.07 3.89
C LEU A 25 9.36 12.35 3.42
N GLY A 26 10.52 12.72 3.97
CA GLY A 26 11.79 12.08 3.64
C GLY A 26 11.84 10.62 4.07
N GLU A 27 11.37 10.31 5.28
CA GLU A 27 11.32 8.95 5.81
C GLU A 27 10.31 8.08 5.05
N ALA A 28 9.13 8.62 4.72
CA ALA A 28 8.15 7.95 3.89
C ALA A 28 8.72 7.60 2.51
N TYR A 29 9.44 8.51 1.86
CA TYR A 29 10.03 8.23 0.54
C TYR A 29 11.11 7.15 0.62
N ASN A 30 11.99 7.21 1.62
CA ASN A 30 13.02 6.19 1.83
C ASN A 30 12.41 4.79 2.02
N LYS A 31 11.30 4.69 2.76
CA LYS A 31 10.57 3.43 2.95
C LYS A 31 9.92 2.94 1.67
N ALA A 32 9.22 3.82 0.96
CA ALA A 32 8.59 3.49 -0.31
C ALA A 32 9.61 3.03 -1.35
N LYS A 33 10.74 3.74 -1.46
CA LYS A 33 11.84 3.42 -2.38
C LYS A 33 12.51 2.09 -2.02
N LYS A 34 12.88 1.89 -0.75
CA LYS A 34 13.39 0.59 -0.28
C LYS A 34 12.43 -0.54 -0.63
N ARG A 35 11.12 -0.33 -0.41
CA ARG A 35 10.12 -1.35 -0.71
C ARG A 35 9.98 -1.60 -2.21
N LEU A 36 10.07 -0.57 -3.05
CA LEU A 36 10.11 -0.72 -4.50
C LEU A 36 11.31 -1.56 -4.95
N ASP A 37 12.49 -1.30 -4.39
CA ASP A 37 13.73 -2.02 -4.74
C ASP A 37 13.72 -3.50 -4.34
N GLU A 38 12.88 -3.88 -3.37
CA GLU A 38 12.67 -5.28 -2.96
C GLU A 38 11.68 -6.04 -3.86
N LEU A 39 10.95 -5.35 -4.75
CA LEU A 39 9.94 -5.96 -5.61
C LEU A 39 10.52 -6.36 -6.97
N ASP A 40 10.30 -7.62 -7.36
CA ASP A 40 10.59 -8.13 -8.71
C ASP A 40 9.45 -7.77 -9.68
N ILE A 41 9.50 -6.56 -10.23
CA ILE A 41 8.46 -6.02 -11.13
C ILE A 41 8.99 -5.99 -12.56
N ASN A 42 8.24 -6.62 -13.47
CA ASN A 42 8.53 -6.52 -14.89
C ASN A 42 7.90 -5.25 -15.49
N PHE A 43 8.70 -4.18 -15.61
CA PHE A 43 8.27 -2.90 -16.17
C PHE A 43 7.99 -2.96 -17.68
N ASP A 44 8.45 -3.99 -18.41
CA ASP A 44 8.13 -4.16 -19.84
C ASP A 44 6.63 -4.46 -20.07
N LEU A 45 5.93 -4.88 -19.03
CA LEU A 45 4.47 -5.08 -19.04
C LEU A 45 3.70 -3.79 -18.74
N LEU A 46 4.37 -2.72 -18.33
CA LEU A 46 3.73 -1.46 -17.94
C LEU A 46 3.94 -0.40 -19.03
N SER A 47 3.05 0.59 -19.06
CA SER A 47 3.12 1.72 -20.00
C SER A 47 4.15 2.79 -19.56
N ILE A 48 5.05 2.44 -18.64
CA ILE A 48 5.99 3.35 -17.97
C ILE A 48 7.29 2.61 -17.65
N SER A 49 8.43 3.30 -17.78
CA SER A 49 9.73 2.76 -17.37
C SER A 49 9.89 2.74 -15.85
N HIS A 50 10.86 1.95 -15.34
CA HIS A 50 11.22 1.95 -13.92
C HIS A 50 11.61 3.36 -13.43
N GLU A 51 12.40 4.11 -14.19
CA GLU A 51 12.83 5.47 -13.83
C GLU A 51 11.65 6.44 -13.73
N GLN A 52 10.74 6.39 -14.71
CA GLN A 52 9.52 7.19 -14.69
C GLN A 52 8.61 6.81 -13.51
N PHE A 53 8.47 5.52 -13.20
CA PHE A 53 7.70 5.08 -12.04
C PHE A 53 8.31 5.54 -10.72
N GLU A 54 9.63 5.43 -10.56
CA GLU A 54 10.34 5.92 -9.39
C GLU A 54 10.15 7.44 -9.22
N LYS A 55 10.16 8.19 -10.32
CA LYS A 55 9.86 9.62 -10.30
C LYS A 55 8.40 9.89 -9.88
N LEU A 56 7.42 9.12 -10.37
CA LEU A 56 6.04 9.22 -9.90
C LEU A 56 5.91 8.90 -8.41
N LEU A 57 6.62 7.88 -7.93
CA LEU A 57 6.64 7.51 -6.52
C LEU A 57 7.21 8.66 -5.68
N GLN A 58 8.28 9.29 -6.15
CA GLN A 58 8.89 10.46 -5.52
C GLN A 58 7.89 11.62 -5.41
N ILE A 59 7.22 11.97 -6.52
CA ILE A 59 6.19 13.02 -6.54
C ILE A 59 5.05 12.67 -5.59
N THR A 60 4.52 11.45 -5.69
CA THR A 60 3.39 10.96 -4.89
C THR A 60 3.69 11.07 -3.39
N VAL A 61 4.85 10.56 -2.96
CA VAL A 61 5.20 10.54 -1.54
C VAL A 61 5.53 11.93 -1.03
N PHE A 62 6.26 12.77 -1.76
CA PHE A 62 6.55 14.13 -1.29
C PHE A 62 5.36 15.08 -1.33
N CYS A 63 4.32 14.76 -2.10
CA CYS A 63 3.12 15.60 -2.21
C CYS A 63 1.95 15.15 -1.34
N HIS A 64 1.91 13.89 -0.85
CA HIS A 64 0.70 13.34 -0.21
C HIS A 64 0.17 14.16 0.98
N ASP A 65 1.09 14.76 1.74
CA ASP A 65 0.83 15.55 2.94
C ASP A 65 1.05 17.06 2.73
N PHE A 66 1.18 17.54 1.49
CA PHE A 66 1.33 18.96 1.17
C PHE A 66 0.31 19.84 1.90
N GLY A 67 -0.97 19.43 1.93
CA GLY A 67 -2.04 20.17 2.61
C GLY A 67 -1.83 20.36 4.12
N LYS A 68 -0.96 19.54 4.76
CA LYS A 68 -0.59 19.72 6.17
C LYS A 68 0.18 21.03 6.39
N SER A 69 0.80 21.59 5.37
CA SER A 69 1.48 22.89 5.44
C SER A 69 0.52 24.08 5.63
N SER A 70 -0.80 23.88 5.46
CA SER A 70 -1.78 24.95 5.68
C SER A 70 -1.91 25.33 7.15
N ILE A 71 -2.05 26.62 7.44
CA ILE A 71 -2.31 27.10 8.82
C ILE A 71 -3.55 26.45 9.45
N TYR A 72 -4.56 26.05 8.66
CA TYR A 72 -5.75 25.38 9.20
C TYR A 72 -5.41 23.99 9.76
N PHE A 73 -4.53 23.26 9.09
CA PHE A 73 -4.05 21.97 9.56
C PHE A 73 -3.10 22.12 10.76
N GLN A 74 -2.15 23.04 10.67
CA GLN A 74 -1.22 23.31 11.78
C GLN A 74 -1.95 23.73 13.05
N LYS A 75 -2.94 24.63 12.93
CA LYS A 75 -3.82 25.02 14.04
C LYS A 75 -4.57 23.81 14.60
N LYS A 76 -5.17 22.96 13.73
CA LYS A 76 -5.86 21.74 14.17
C LYS A 76 -4.95 20.84 14.99
N ILE A 77 -3.74 20.56 14.53
CA ILE A 77 -2.84 19.63 15.23
C ILE A 77 -2.47 20.16 16.62
N LEU A 78 -2.24 21.46 16.75
CA LEU A 78 -1.95 22.09 18.04
C LEU A 78 -3.17 22.07 18.98
N GLU A 79 -4.38 22.29 18.45
CA GLU A 79 -5.62 22.33 19.25
C GLU A 79 -6.22 20.96 19.57
N SER A 80 -5.83 19.88 18.87
CA SER A 80 -6.23 18.51 19.26
C SER A 80 -5.77 18.12 20.67
N LEU A 81 -4.87 18.91 21.27
CA LEU A 81 -4.41 18.74 22.64
C LEU A 81 -5.34 19.39 23.68
N THR A 82 -6.34 20.22 23.30
CA THR A 82 -7.00 21.10 24.27
C THR A 82 -8.53 21.24 24.26
N LYS A 83 -9.33 20.87 23.22
CA LYS A 83 -10.82 20.81 23.29
C LYS A 83 -11.52 20.32 21.99
N GLY A 84 -12.83 20.04 22.09
CA GLY A 84 -13.73 19.67 20.97
C GLY A 84 -14.05 20.85 20.03
N LYS A 85 -14.14 20.57 18.71
CA LYS A 85 -14.04 21.57 17.61
C LYS A 85 -15.34 21.83 16.87
N GLU A 86 -15.46 23.04 16.30
CA GLU A 86 -16.50 23.41 15.33
C GLU A 86 -16.33 22.68 13.99
N GLU A 87 -17.44 22.35 13.33
CA GLU A 87 -17.48 21.55 12.10
C GLU A 87 -16.74 22.21 10.91
N LYS A 88 -16.77 23.55 10.84
CA LYS A 88 -16.12 24.34 9.79
C LYS A 88 -14.59 24.24 9.82
N GLU A 89 -14.00 24.18 11.02
CA GLU A 89 -12.54 23.99 11.20
C GLU A 89 -12.11 22.56 10.89
N LYS A 90 -12.97 21.56 11.15
CA LYS A 90 -12.72 20.17 10.71
C LYS A 90 -12.64 20.07 9.19
N LYS A 91 -13.56 20.66 8.44
CA LYS A 91 -13.55 20.59 6.98
C LYS A 91 -12.28 21.20 6.38
N LEU A 92 -11.86 22.39 6.81
CA LEU A 92 -10.66 23.08 6.26
C LEU A 92 -9.33 22.42 6.64
N SER A 93 -9.37 21.43 7.52
CA SER A 93 -8.20 20.67 7.94
C SER A 93 -7.98 19.37 7.17
N GLU A 94 -8.83 19.07 6.20
CA GLU A 94 -8.60 17.94 5.30
C GLU A 94 -7.50 18.28 4.31
N HIS A 95 -6.40 17.53 4.34
CA HIS A 95 -5.23 17.79 3.51
C HIS A 95 -5.24 17.02 2.18
N GLY A 96 -5.91 15.86 2.12
CA GLY A 96 -5.78 14.92 1.00
C GLY A 96 -6.12 15.50 -0.38
N LEU A 97 -7.18 16.30 -0.50
CA LEU A 97 -7.58 16.83 -1.81
C LEU A 97 -6.63 17.91 -2.34
N ILE A 98 -6.27 18.91 -1.53
CA ILE A 98 -5.30 19.93 -1.96
C ILE A 98 -3.94 19.30 -2.29
N SER A 99 -3.53 18.30 -1.52
CA SER A 99 -2.32 17.51 -1.79
C SER A 99 -2.40 16.78 -3.14
N ALA A 100 -3.57 16.24 -3.50
CA ALA A 100 -3.77 15.56 -4.77
C ALA A 100 -3.68 16.51 -5.96
N PHE A 101 -4.28 17.70 -5.86
CA PHE A 101 -4.13 18.77 -6.86
C PHE A 101 -2.66 19.17 -7.01
N PHE A 102 -1.95 19.32 -5.89
CA PHE A 102 -0.54 19.68 -5.90
C PHE A 102 0.32 18.59 -6.55
N GLY A 103 0.15 17.31 -6.18
CA GLY A 103 0.90 16.21 -6.79
C GLY A 103 0.63 16.05 -8.29
N TYR A 104 -0.63 16.22 -8.72
CA TYR A 104 -0.97 16.26 -10.14
C TYR A 104 -0.22 17.39 -10.86
N PHE A 105 -0.30 18.61 -10.32
CA PHE A 105 0.40 19.79 -10.86
C PHE A 105 1.90 19.56 -10.99
N ILE A 106 2.56 18.99 -9.97
CA ILE A 106 3.98 18.67 -10.03
C ILE A 106 4.27 17.68 -11.16
N ALA A 107 3.46 16.63 -11.30
CA ALA A 107 3.64 15.62 -12.35
C ALA A 107 3.56 16.22 -13.75
N ILE A 108 2.59 17.10 -14.02
CA ILE A 108 2.40 17.69 -15.35
C ILE A 108 3.37 18.85 -15.63
N GLU A 109 3.47 19.85 -14.74
CA GLU A 109 4.17 21.11 -15.04
C GLU A 109 5.68 21.01 -14.77
N SER A 110 6.10 20.22 -13.78
CA SER A 110 7.52 20.13 -13.40
C SER A 110 8.24 18.93 -14.02
N PHE A 111 7.51 17.86 -14.34
CA PHE A 111 8.10 16.61 -14.85
C PHE A 111 7.49 16.13 -16.17
N ALA A 112 6.56 16.88 -16.77
CA ALA A 112 6.00 16.63 -18.09
C ALA A 112 5.39 15.22 -18.27
N PHE A 113 4.81 14.65 -17.22
CA PHE A 113 4.01 13.43 -17.34
C PHE A 113 2.72 13.70 -18.11
N ASP A 114 2.27 12.70 -18.87
CA ASP A 114 0.94 12.76 -19.48
C ASP A 114 -0.16 12.84 -18.40
N LYS A 115 -1.31 13.41 -18.77
CA LYS A 115 -2.39 13.69 -17.82
C LYS A 115 -2.95 12.42 -17.18
N ARG A 116 -2.99 11.31 -17.94
CA ARG A 116 -3.41 9.99 -17.48
C ARG A 116 -2.50 9.47 -16.36
N VAL A 117 -1.19 9.52 -16.54
CA VAL A 117 -0.23 9.09 -15.51
C VAL A 117 -0.25 10.03 -14.29
N ALA A 118 -0.35 11.34 -14.52
CA ALA A 118 -0.54 12.31 -13.45
C ALA A 118 -1.85 12.08 -12.66
N SER A 119 -2.88 11.54 -13.32
CA SER A 119 -4.15 11.18 -12.68
C SER A 119 -3.97 10.05 -11.65
N PHE A 120 -3.02 9.13 -11.84
CA PHE A 120 -2.70 8.12 -10.82
C PHE A 120 -2.09 8.74 -9.56
N VAL A 121 -1.26 9.78 -9.69
CA VAL A 121 -0.73 10.56 -8.55
C VAL A 121 -1.88 11.23 -7.81
N PHE A 122 -2.79 11.87 -8.56
CA PHE A 122 -3.98 12.51 -7.99
C PHE A 122 -4.82 11.50 -7.19
N MET A 123 -5.18 10.37 -7.79
CA MET A 123 -6.00 9.34 -7.15
C MET A 123 -5.30 8.76 -5.91
N ALA A 124 -4.00 8.44 -6.03
CA ALA A 124 -3.24 7.83 -4.94
C ALA A 124 -3.18 8.75 -3.72
N ILE A 125 -2.87 10.04 -3.94
CA ILE A 125 -2.85 11.03 -2.87
C ILE A 125 -4.26 11.33 -2.35
N ARG A 126 -5.28 11.46 -3.19
CA ARG A 126 -6.63 11.79 -2.69
C ARG A 126 -7.17 10.68 -1.78
N TYR A 127 -6.87 9.43 -2.08
CA TYR A 127 -7.45 8.26 -1.42
C TYR A 127 -6.53 7.59 -0.37
N HIS A 128 -5.36 8.14 -0.05
CA HIS A 128 -4.45 7.49 0.92
C HIS A 128 -5.04 7.35 2.35
N HIS A 129 -6.10 8.10 2.66
CA HIS A 129 -6.86 8.00 3.91
C HIS A 129 -8.31 7.51 3.73
N LEU A 130 -8.74 7.24 2.49
CA LEU A 130 -10.09 6.81 2.12
C LEU A 130 -10.07 5.35 1.64
N ASP A 131 -11.25 4.74 1.50
CA ASP A 131 -11.37 3.48 0.78
C ASP A 131 -11.41 3.75 -0.72
N LEU A 132 -10.75 2.91 -1.51
CA LEU A 132 -10.78 3.02 -2.96
C LEU A 132 -12.20 2.94 -3.48
N ASP A 133 -12.47 3.71 -4.53
CA ASP A 133 -13.73 3.70 -5.26
C ASP A 133 -13.46 3.39 -6.74
N ASN A 134 -14.48 3.37 -7.57
CA ASN A 134 -14.31 3.36 -9.00
C ASN A 134 -13.55 4.62 -9.46
N ALA A 135 -12.77 4.47 -10.53
CA ALA A 135 -11.87 5.51 -10.98
C ALA A 135 -12.60 6.83 -11.37
N GLU A 136 -13.86 6.78 -11.80
CA GLU A 136 -14.63 7.99 -12.13
C GLU A 136 -14.88 8.82 -10.87
N THR A 137 -15.46 8.21 -9.83
CA THR A 137 -15.67 8.86 -8.53
C THR A 137 -14.37 9.41 -7.94
N MET A 138 -13.28 8.64 -8.06
CA MET A 138 -11.98 9.05 -7.53
C MET A 138 -11.42 10.33 -8.17
N GLN A 139 -11.87 10.66 -9.37
CA GLN A 139 -11.36 11.75 -10.20
C GLN A 139 -12.35 12.90 -10.33
N THR A 140 -13.62 12.70 -9.98
CA THR A 140 -14.65 13.75 -9.94
C THR A 140 -14.44 14.71 -8.77
N VAL A 141 -14.52 16.02 -9.03
CA VAL A 141 -14.45 17.08 -8.03
C VAL A 141 -15.55 18.10 -8.29
N ASP A 142 -16.29 18.49 -7.25
CA ASP A 142 -17.37 19.48 -7.36
C ASP A 142 -16.91 20.91 -6.99
N LYS A 143 -17.82 21.87 -7.13
CA LYS A 143 -17.59 23.29 -6.81
C LYS A 143 -17.21 23.52 -5.35
N GLU A 144 -17.83 22.80 -4.42
CA GLU A 144 -17.56 22.96 -2.99
C GLU A 144 -16.13 22.50 -2.67
N ALA A 145 -15.73 21.36 -3.22
CA ALA A 145 -14.41 20.79 -3.09
C ALA A 145 -13.32 21.71 -3.68
N ILE A 146 -13.57 22.35 -4.81
CA ILE A 146 -12.61 23.31 -5.41
C ILE A 146 -12.50 24.58 -4.58
N ASN A 147 -13.62 25.17 -4.16
CA ASN A 147 -13.60 26.34 -3.28
C ASN A 147 -12.84 26.04 -1.97
N LYS A 148 -12.97 24.82 -1.46
CA LYS A 148 -12.21 24.34 -0.31
C LYS A 148 -10.71 24.23 -0.62
N VAL A 149 -10.31 23.66 -1.76
CA VAL A 149 -8.91 23.60 -2.24
C VAL A 149 -8.30 25.01 -2.28
N LEU A 150 -8.97 25.95 -2.94
CA LEU A 150 -8.52 27.34 -3.06
C LEU A 150 -8.37 28.00 -1.68
N LYS A 151 -9.35 27.79 -0.79
CA LYS A 151 -9.28 28.32 0.57
C LYS A 151 -8.14 27.71 1.39
N ILE A 152 -7.91 26.40 1.31
CA ILE A 152 -6.80 25.75 2.02
C ILE A 152 -5.46 26.26 1.50
N PHE A 153 -5.35 26.49 0.18
CA PHE A 153 -4.17 27.06 -0.46
C PHE A 153 -3.84 28.47 0.04
N GLU A 154 -4.83 29.33 0.30
CA GLU A 154 -4.59 30.62 0.99
C GLU A 154 -3.88 30.44 2.34
N GLY A 155 -4.22 29.37 3.06
CA GLY A 155 -3.55 29.00 4.29
C GLY A 155 -2.14 28.46 4.09
N VAL A 156 -1.88 27.73 2.99
CA VAL A 156 -0.53 27.27 2.62
C VAL A 156 0.39 28.44 2.28
N LYS A 157 -0.12 29.46 1.57
CA LYS A 157 0.67 30.66 1.20
C LYS A 157 1.26 31.39 2.40
N LYS A 158 0.72 31.22 3.61
CA LYS A 158 1.28 31.81 4.84
C LYS A 158 2.58 31.14 5.29
N ASN A 159 2.86 29.94 4.80
CA ASN A 159 4.07 29.17 5.07
C ASN A 159 4.92 28.98 3.79
N SER A 160 4.76 29.86 2.78
CA SER A 160 5.34 29.65 1.44
C SER A 160 6.85 29.46 1.45
N SER A 161 7.60 30.27 2.20
CA SER A 161 9.07 30.17 2.26
C SER A 161 9.56 28.81 2.74
N GLU A 162 8.90 28.24 3.76
CA GLU A 162 9.25 26.91 4.28
C GLU A 162 8.86 25.82 3.27
N VAL A 163 7.70 25.96 2.62
CA VAL A 163 7.24 24.99 1.61
C VAL A 163 8.12 25.02 0.36
N ASP A 164 8.49 26.19 -0.15
CA ASP A 164 9.41 26.34 -1.28
C ASP A 164 10.78 25.74 -0.95
N ALA A 165 11.32 25.99 0.25
CA ALA A 165 12.58 25.38 0.68
C ALA A 165 12.51 23.85 0.75
N MET A 166 11.38 23.30 1.22
CA MET A 166 11.14 21.86 1.29
C MET A 166 11.10 21.21 -0.10
N TYR A 167 10.38 21.79 -1.06
CA TYR A 167 10.29 21.24 -2.42
C TYR A 167 11.54 21.52 -3.27
N HIS A 168 12.28 22.59 -2.99
CA HIS A 168 13.62 22.76 -3.52
C HIS A 168 14.54 21.60 -3.07
N HIS A 169 14.51 21.27 -1.77
CA HIS A 169 15.31 20.17 -1.24
C HIS A 169 14.94 18.80 -1.86
N PHE A 170 13.65 18.50 -1.97
CA PHE A 170 13.18 17.18 -2.41
C PHE A 170 13.18 16.99 -3.92
N LEU A 171 12.82 18.04 -4.68
CA LEU A 171 12.56 17.94 -6.11
C LEU A 171 13.42 18.90 -6.95
N GLY A 172 14.20 19.80 -6.32
CA GLY A 172 14.99 20.80 -7.02
C GLY A 172 14.16 21.95 -7.62
N ILE A 173 12.91 22.13 -7.19
CA ILE A 173 11.98 23.09 -7.78
C ILE A 173 11.91 24.37 -6.93
N ASN A 174 11.97 25.53 -7.58
CA ASN A 174 11.86 26.85 -6.96
C ASN A 174 10.52 27.51 -7.27
N GLY A 175 10.05 28.39 -6.38
CA GLY A 175 8.81 29.17 -6.58
C GLY A 175 7.58 28.31 -6.76
N ILE A 176 7.54 27.14 -6.10
CA ILE A 176 6.50 26.14 -6.35
C ILE A 176 5.14 26.63 -5.90
N ILE A 177 5.08 27.42 -4.82
CA ILE A 177 3.83 27.99 -4.34
C ILE A 177 3.25 28.99 -5.34
N GLU A 178 4.06 29.84 -5.95
CA GLU A 178 3.59 30.78 -6.97
C GLU A 178 3.07 30.04 -8.20
N ASN A 179 3.86 29.09 -8.71
CA ASN A 179 3.50 28.30 -9.89
C ASN A 179 2.21 27.50 -9.66
N PHE A 180 2.05 26.89 -8.48
CA PHE A 180 0.83 26.18 -8.13
C PHE A 180 -0.38 27.11 -8.01
N GLY A 181 -0.18 28.32 -7.47
CA GLY A 181 -1.22 29.35 -7.43
C GLY A 181 -1.71 29.75 -8.82
N THR A 182 -0.77 29.99 -9.75
CA THR A 182 -1.08 30.27 -11.16
C THR A 182 -1.82 29.09 -11.81
N PHE A 183 -1.37 27.86 -11.56
CA PHE A 183 -2.07 26.66 -12.04
C PHE A 183 -3.52 26.61 -11.56
N LEU A 184 -3.77 26.85 -10.27
CA LEU A 184 -5.11 26.83 -9.70
C LEU A 184 -6.00 27.92 -10.30
N ILE A 185 -5.50 29.15 -10.47
CA ILE A 185 -6.26 30.26 -11.05
C ILE A 185 -6.63 30.00 -12.50
N ASN A 186 -5.67 29.50 -13.30
CA ASN A 186 -5.87 29.29 -14.73
C ASN A 186 -6.82 28.13 -15.04
N ASN A 187 -6.84 27.10 -14.18
CA ASN A 187 -7.65 25.89 -14.41
C ASN A 187 -8.97 25.90 -13.66
N PHE A 188 -9.10 26.72 -12.60
CA PHE A 188 -10.28 26.74 -11.74
C PHE A 188 -10.72 28.18 -11.39
N PRO A 189 -11.06 29.02 -12.38
CA PRO A 189 -11.52 30.37 -12.12
C PRO A 189 -12.84 30.33 -11.34
N HIS A 190 -12.95 31.17 -10.29
CA HIS A 190 -14.09 31.15 -9.35
C HIS A 190 -15.48 31.26 -10.01
N ASP A 191 -15.55 31.88 -11.19
CA ASP A 191 -16.82 32.24 -11.85
C ASP A 191 -17.36 31.17 -12.81
N GLU A 192 -16.54 30.18 -13.24
CA GLU A 192 -16.93 29.19 -14.27
C GLU A 192 -17.14 27.76 -13.73
N ILE A 193 -17.04 27.57 -12.41
CA ILE A 193 -17.18 26.25 -11.77
C ILE A 193 -18.68 25.92 -11.61
N GLU A 194 -19.39 25.64 -12.69
CA GLU A 194 -20.77 25.14 -12.61
C GLU A 194 -20.84 23.61 -12.81
N TYR A 195 -19.92 23.03 -13.60
CA TYR A 195 -19.81 21.58 -13.82
C TYR A 195 -18.35 21.15 -14.12
N LEU A 196 -17.59 20.72 -13.10
CA LEU A 196 -16.23 20.18 -13.28
C LEU A 196 -16.21 18.66 -13.13
N GLU A 197 -17.15 17.97 -13.78
CA GLU A 197 -17.38 16.55 -13.53
C GLU A 197 -16.16 15.64 -13.85
N LYS A 198 -15.18 16.10 -14.64
CA LYS A 198 -14.19 15.21 -15.27
C LYS A 198 -12.78 15.79 -15.45
N PHE A 199 -12.35 16.78 -14.65
CA PHE A 199 -11.03 17.44 -14.85
C PHE A 199 -9.84 16.45 -14.90
N PHE A 200 -9.94 15.36 -14.14
CA PHE A 200 -8.91 14.32 -14.07
C PHE A 200 -9.32 13.00 -14.75
N TRP A 201 -10.47 12.93 -15.42
CA TRP A 201 -11.00 11.67 -15.98
C TRP A 201 -10.55 11.46 -17.43
N PHE A 202 -9.57 10.57 -17.63
CA PHE A 202 -8.97 10.27 -18.94
C PHE A 202 -9.30 8.85 -19.41
N LYS A 203 -10.59 8.48 -19.40
CA LYS A 203 -11.05 7.11 -19.71
C LYS A 203 -10.46 6.55 -21.01
N ASP A 204 -10.46 7.37 -22.05
CA ASP A 204 -10.06 6.96 -23.39
C ASP A 204 -8.53 6.90 -23.55
N GLU A 205 -7.76 7.36 -22.56
CA GLU A 205 -6.30 7.30 -22.55
C GLU A 205 -5.74 6.09 -21.78
N TYR A 206 -6.55 5.43 -20.93
CA TYR A 206 -6.08 4.30 -20.13
C TYR A 206 -5.68 3.09 -20.97
N GLN A 207 -4.52 2.51 -20.65
CA GLN A 207 -3.99 1.30 -21.25
C GLN A 207 -4.24 0.07 -20.38
N ASN A 208 -4.17 -1.13 -20.98
CA ASN A 208 -4.58 -2.40 -20.36
C ASN A 208 -3.96 -2.66 -18.98
N ASN A 209 -2.71 -2.25 -18.76
CA ASN A 209 -1.97 -2.53 -17.52
C ASN A 209 -1.80 -1.30 -16.60
N ASP A 210 -2.45 -0.18 -16.92
CA ASP A 210 -2.35 1.06 -16.15
C ASP A 210 -2.88 0.91 -14.71
N ILE A 211 -3.87 0.04 -14.51
CA ILE A 211 -4.37 -0.27 -13.17
C ILE A 211 -3.25 -0.77 -12.24
N PHE A 212 -2.27 -1.49 -12.76
CA PHE A 212 -1.15 -1.99 -11.96
C PHE A 212 -0.17 -0.87 -11.59
N ILE A 213 -0.01 0.15 -12.45
CA ILE A 213 0.78 1.36 -12.14
C ILE A 213 0.13 2.07 -10.95
N PHE A 214 -1.17 2.34 -11.04
CA PHE A 214 -1.93 2.97 -9.96
C PHE A 214 -1.88 2.14 -8.68
N MET A 215 -2.13 0.82 -8.76
CA MET A 215 -2.16 -0.05 -7.59
C MET A 215 -0.82 -0.19 -6.90
N LEU A 216 0.27 -0.26 -7.66
CA LEU A 216 1.61 -0.28 -7.10
C LEU A 216 1.93 1.04 -6.41
N LEU A 217 1.65 2.18 -7.08
CA LEU A 217 1.90 3.51 -6.56
C LEU A 217 1.12 3.77 -5.26
N PHE A 218 -0.18 3.46 -5.26
CA PHE A 218 -1.04 3.57 -4.09
C PHE A 218 -0.57 2.66 -2.95
N SER A 219 -0.24 1.40 -3.25
CA SER A 219 0.20 0.44 -2.23
C SER A 219 1.51 0.86 -1.57
N LEU A 220 2.47 1.37 -2.34
CA LEU A 220 3.75 1.87 -1.81
C LEU A 220 3.56 3.13 -0.95
N LEU A 221 2.68 4.05 -1.36
CA LEU A 221 2.33 5.21 -0.54
C LEU A 221 1.70 4.79 0.79
N ILE A 222 0.68 3.92 0.74
CA ILE A 222 0.00 3.42 1.95
C ILE A 222 0.97 2.67 2.86
N TYR A 223 1.83 1.83 2.28
CA TYR A 223 2.86 1.12 3.02
C TYR A 223 3.75 2.11 3.78
N ALA A 224 4.32 3.09 3.08
CA ALA A 224 5.25 4.05 3.67
C ALA A 224 4.62 4.97 4.73
N ASP A 225 3.40 5.47 4.48
CA ASP A 225 2.69 6.37 5.40
C ASP A 225 2.24 5.65 6.68
N LYS A 226 1.79 4.39 6.56
CA LYS A 226 1.24 3.64 7.69
C LYS A 226 2.27 2.79 8.44
N GLU A 227 3.43 2.52 7.85
CA GLU A 227 4.47 1.71 8.50
C GLU A 227 4.78 2.24 9.90
N ASP A 228 5.00 3.55 10.08
CA ASP A 228 5.28 4.08 11.42
C ASP A 228 4.11 3.93 12.39
N ALA A 229 2.86 4.09 11.94
CA ALA A 229 1.71 3.87 12.82
C ALA A 229 1.57 2.40 13.23
N ILE A 230 1.89 1.47 12.32
CA ILE A 230 1.81 0.01 12.53
C ILE A 230 2.97 -0.50 13.39
N PHE A 231 4.15 0.13 13.29
CA PHE A 231 5.38 -0.29 13.98
C PHE A 231 5.82 0.64 15.12
N ARG A 232 5.06 1.69 15.47
CA ARG A 232 5.34 2.62 16.59
C ARG A 232 5.53 1.92 17.94
N ASP A 233 4.82 0.82 18.17
CA ASP A 233 4.96 -0.02 19.37
C ASP A 233 5.97 -1.17 19.20
N ARG A 234 6.68 -1.20 18.07
CA ARG A 234 7.51 -2.33 17.68
C ARG A 234 8.85 -1.78 17.23
N ILE A 235 9.71 -1.53 18.23
CA ILE A 235 11.13 -1.83 18.09
C ILE A 235 11.20 -3.11 17.27
N ALA A 236 12.11 -3.15 16.29
CA ALA A 236 12.43 -4.31 15.48
C ALA A 236 12.98 -5.47 16.34
N ASP A 237 12.27 -5.84 17.40
CA ASP A 237 12.28 -7.14 18.05
C ASP A 237 11.79 -8.10 16.98
N LYS A 238 12.79 -8.58 16.24
CA LYS A 238 12.88 -9.87 15.58
C LYS A 238 11.53 -10.58 15.72
N ILE A 239 10.67 -10.46 14.70
CA ILE A 239 9.86 -11.62 14.35
C ILE A 239 10.91 -12.71 14.26
N GLN A 240 10.95 -13.59 15.27
CA GLN A 240 11.86 -14.71 15.26
C GLN A 240 11.65 -15.33 13.88
N SER A 241 12.68 -15.36 13.05
CA SER A 241 12.54 -15.95 11.72
C SER A 241 12.30 -17.41 12.00
N HIS A 242 11.02 -17.78 12.13
CA HIS A 242 10.62 -19.15 12.32
C HIS A 242 11.09 -19.81 11.04
N THR A 243 12.11 -20.66 11.17
CA THR A 243 12.59 -21.42 10.05
C THR A 243 11.49 -22.41 9.73
N ILE A 244 10.74 -22.13 8.67
CA ILE A 244 9.71 -23.03 8.19
C ILE A 244 10.44 -24.15 7.47
N ILE A 245 10.37 -25.35 8.04
CA ILE A 245 11.00 -26.54 7.49
C ILE A 245 9.90 -27.34 6.81
N SER A 246 9.93 -27.42 5.48
CA SER A 246 8.87 -28.09 4.72
C SER A 246 8.72 -29.58 5.04
N SER A 247 9.77 -30.25 5.54
CA SER A 247 9.70 -31.65 5.97
C SER A 247 8.79 -31.86 7.19
N LYS A 248 8.53 -30.82 7.99
CA LYS A 248 7.61 -30.91 9.14
C LYS A 248 6.15 -31.17 8.73
N VAL A 249 5.79 -30.89 7.48
CA VAL A 249 4.48 -31.27 6.94
C VAL A 249 4.33 -32.79 6.84
N ASP A 250 5.41 -33.50 6.50
CA ASP A 250 5.41 -34.97 6.40
C ASP A 250 5.30 -35.63 7.78
N ASP A 251 6.02 -35.06 8.77
CA ASP A 251 5.91 -35.44 10.18
C ASP A 251 4.47 -35.26 10.68
N PHE A 252 3.89 -34.07 10.47
CA PHE A 252 2.52 -33.75 10.85
C PHE A 252 1.51 -34.66 10.16
N LYS A 253 1.63 -34.88 8.84
CA LYS A 253 0.75 -35.79 8.07
C LYS A 253 0.75 -37.19 8.69
N SER A 254 1.93 -37.70 9.04
CA SER A 254 2.08 -39.03 9.62
C SER A 254 1.42 -39.15 11.00
N GLU A 255 1.51 -38.10 11.82
CA GLU A 255 0.87 -38.04 13.13
C GLU A 255 -0.64 -37.83 13.06
N TYR A 256 -1.08 -36.90 12.21
CA TYR A 256 -2.49 -36.54 12.00
C TYR A 256 -3.36 -37.73 11.58
N PHE A 257 -2.80 -38.64 10.78
CA PHE A 257 -3.50 -39.86 10.34
C PHE A 257 -3.19 -41.11 11.16
N LYS A 258 -2.37 -41.02 12.21
CA LYS A 258 -1.89 -42.18 12.99
C LYS A 258 -3.01 -42.94 13.70
N THR A 259 -4.04 -42.22 14.16
CA THR A 259 -5.16 -42.75 14.94
C THR A 259 -6.35 -43.18 14.08
N ARG A 260 -6.28 -42.99 12.76
CA ARG A 260 -7.35 -43.32 11.82
C ARG A 260 -7.16 -44.72 11.23
N ASP A 261 -8.26 -45.43 11.02
CA ASP A 261 -8.24 -46.66 10.24
C ASP A 261 -7.74 -46.40 8.81
N LYS A 262 -6.81 -47.25 8.37
CA LYS A 262 -6.27 -47.22 7.01
C LYS A 262 -7.29 -47.76 6.03
N THR A 263 -7.51 -47.01 4.96
CA THR A 263 -8.36 -47.38 3.84
C THR A 263 -7.51 -47.64 2.59
N PRO A 264 -7.96 -48.45 1.62
CA PRO A 264 -7.25 -48.64 0.35
C PRO A 264 -6.99 -47.33 -0.40
N LEU A 265 -7.86 -46.34 -0.20
CA LEU A 265 -7.74 -45.00 -0.78
C LEU A 265 -6.54 -44.21 -0.22
N ASP A 266 -6.07 -44.53 0.99
CA ASP A 266 -4.93 -43.83 1.59
C ASP A 266 -3.62 -44.16 0.88
N ASN A 267 -3.47 -45.38 0.37
CA ASN A 267 -2.32 -45.72 -0.48
C ASN A 267 -2.34 -44.94 -1.79
N VAL A 268 -3.53 -44.71 -2.37
CA VAL A 268 -3.69 -43.89 -3.58
C VAL A 268 -3.35 -42.43 -3.30
N ARG A 269 -3.84 -41.88 -2.18
CA ARG A 269 -3.52 -40.52 -1.74
C ARG A 269 -2.03 -40.34 -1.51
N GLU A 270 -1.38 -41.30 -0.85
CA GLU A 270 0.05 -41.24 -0.58
C GLU A 270 0.87 -41.29 -1.87
N LYS A 271 0.50 -42.17 -2.80
CA LYS A 271 1.15 -42.23 -4.12
C LYS A 271 1.00 -40.92 -4.90
N ILE A 272 -0.19 -40.32 -4.87
CA ILE A 272 -0.43 -39.00 -5.49
C ILE A 272 0.45 -37.93 -4.82
N TYR A 273 0.50 -37.91 -3.49
CA TYR A 273 1.29 -36.94 -2.74
C TYR A 273 2.77 -37.04 -3.10
N GLN A 274 3.37 -38.23 -3.02
CA GLN A 274 4.78 -38.45 -3.32
C GLN A 274 5.12 -38.09 -4.77
N ASN A 275 4.32 -38.56 -5.74
CA ASN A 275 4.54 -38.26 -7.15
C ASN A 275 4.58 -36.75 -7.42
N ILE A 276 3.66 -35.96 -6.82
CA ILE A 276 3.62 -34.52 -7.03
C ILE A 276 4.79 -33.82 -6.34
N VAL A 277 5.16 -34.24 -5.14
CA VAL A 277 6.33 -33.68 -4.44
C VAL A 277 7.62 -33.97 -5.22
N ASP A 278 7.79 -35.19 -5.73
CA ASP A 278 8.93 -35.58 -6.55
C ASP A 278 8.99 -34.80 -7.87
N GLU A 279 7.84 -34.64 -8.54
CA GLU A 279 7.73 -33.83 -9.75
C GLU A 279 8.06 -32.36 -9.46
N PHE A 280 7.56 -31.81 -8.35
CA PHE A 280 7.84 -30.45 -7.93
C PHE A 280 9.32 -30.20 -7.63
N ASN A 281 10.00 -31.17 -7.00
CA ASN A 281 11.44 -31.12 -6.71
C ASN A 281 12.32 -31.24 -7.97
N SER A 282 11.75 -31.61 -9.13
CA SER A 282 12.51 -31.62 -10.38
C SER A 282 12.86 -30.17 -10.78
N ASN A 283 14.15 -29.91 -10.99
CA ASN A 283 14.75 -28.57 -11.17
C ASN A 283 14.16 -27.71 -12.31
N GLU A 284 13.29 -28.27 -13.16
CA GLU A 284 12.61 -27.53 -14.24
C GLU A 284 11.33 -26.84 -13.77
N ILE A 285 10.65 -27.38 -12.75
CA ILE A 285 9.36 -26.86 -12.30
C ILE A 285 9.55 -25.64 -11.41
N ILE A 286 10.45 -25.69 -10.42
CA ILE A 286 10.71 -24.57 -9.48
C ILE A 286 11.06 -23.24 -10.19
N LYS A 287 11.57 -23.29 -11.42
CA LYS A 287 11.86 -22.08 -12.23
C LYS A 287 10.61 -21.38 -12.76
N ASN A 288 9.47 -22.06 -12.83
CA ASN A 288 8.21 -21.46 -13.24
C ASN A 288 7.62 -20.61 -12.11
N LYS A 289 6.97 -19.49 -12.44
CA LYS A 289 6.29 -18.64 -11.45
C LYS A 289 4.83 -19.05 -11.20
N VAL A 290 4.26 -19.89 -12.05
CA VAL A 290 2.85 -20.30 -12.01
C VAL A 290 2.74 -21.81 -12.18
N PHE A 291 1.97 -22.44 -11.29
CA PHE A 291 1.78 -23.89 -11.24
C PHE A 291 0.29 -24.24 -11.31
N PHE A 292 -0.02 -25.35 -11.97
CA PHE A 292 -1.39 -25.86 -12.04
C PHE A 292 -1.45 -27.33 -11.59
N ILE A 293 -2.18 -27.59 -10.50
CA ILE A 293 -2.32 -28.94 -9.94
C ILE A 293 -3.75 -29.43 -10.15
N LYS A 294 -3.91 -30.46 -10.99
CA LYS A 294 -5.21 -31.09 -11.26
C LYS A 294 -5.37 -32.36 -10.44
N LEU A 295 -6.20 -32.27 -9.39
CA LEU A 295 -6.50 -33.40 -8.51
C LEU A 295 -8.01 -33.58 -8.30
N PRO A 296 -8.52 -34.82 -8.16
CA PRO A 296 -9.91 -35.06 -7.80
C PRO A 296 -10.18 -34.62 -6.35
N THR A 297 -11.45 -34.39 -6.03
CA THR A 297 -11.88 -34.09 -4.66
C THR A 297 -11.53 -35.26 -3.74
N GLY A 298 -11.08 -34.96 -2.52
CA GLY A 298 -10.69 -35.99 -1.56
C GLY A 298 -9.31 -36.63 -1.80
N ALA A 299 -8.52 -36.14 -2.77
CA ALA A 299 -7.16 -36.61 -3.03
C ALA A 299 -6.10 -36.13 -2.02
N GLY A 300 -6.48 -35.31 -1.01
CA GLY A 300 -5.55 -34.79 -0.01
C GLY A 300 -4.85 -33.48 -0.39
N LYS A 301 -5.53 -32.58 -1.13
CA LYS A 301 -4.96 -31.33 -1.65
C LYS A 301 -4.40 -30.41 -0.56
N THR A 302 -5.04 -30.32 0.60
CA THR A 302 -4.68 -29.35 1.65
C THR A 302 -3.24 -29.50 2.12
N LEU A 303 -2.86 -30.67 2.65
CA LEU A 303 -1.50 -30.89 3.16
C LEU A 303 -0.46 -30.87 2.04
N LEU A 304 -0.83 -31.32 0.83
CA LEU A 304 0.02 -31.20 -0.35
C LEU A 304 0.31 -29.72 -0.67
N LEU A 305 -0.69 -28.86 -0.73
CA LEU A 305 -0.50 -27.43 -1.00
C LEU A 305 0.34 -26.76 0.09
N TYR A 306 0.17 -27.13 1.36
CA TYR A 306 1.03 -26.64 2.44
C TYR A 306 2.47 -27.11 2.30
N LYS A 307 2.69 -28.39 1.95
CA LYS A 307 4.03 -28.91 1.65
C LYS A 307 4.71 -28.08 0.56
N LEU A 308 4.06 -27.92 -0.59
CA LEU A 308 4.63 -27.19 -1.73
C LEU A 308 4.86 -25.70 -1.41
N ALA A 309 3.91 -25.05 -0.72
CA ALA A 309 4.05 -23.64 -0.34
C ALA A 309 5.19 -23.42 0.67
N MET A 310 5.38 -24.34 1.62
CA MET A 310 6.49 -24.29 2.57
C MET A 310 7.84 -24.57 1.90
N GLN A 311 7.89 -25.49 0.93
CA GLN A 311 9.10 -25.73 0.11
C GLN A 311 9.51 -24.48 -0.66
N LEU A 312 8.57 -23.83 -1.36
CA LEU A 312 8.84 -22.57 -2.06
C LEU A 312 9.34 -21.48 -1.11
N LYS A 313 8.75 -21.38 0.08
CA LYS A 313 9.18 -20.43 1.10
C LYS A 313 10.61 -20.72 1.59
N GLU A 314 10.92 -21.99 1.83
CA GLU A 314 12.24 -22.46 2.27
C GLU A 314 13.33 -22.19 1.22
N GLU A 315 13.05 -22.46 -0.07
CA GLU A 315 14.01 -22.34 -1.16
C GLU A 315 14.18 -20.90 -1.68
N GLN A 316 13.09 -20.15 -1.81
CA GLN A 316 13.09 -18.80 -2.41
C GLN A 316 13.05 -17.68 -1.36
N ASN A 317 13.12 -18.02 -0.07
CA ASN A 317 13.05 -17.09 1.05
C ASN A 317 11.82 -16.14 1.00
N TYR A 318 10.69 -16.64 0.50
CA TYR A 318 9.47 -15.85 0.42
C TYR A 318 8.99 -15.45 1.82
N GLN A 319 8.73 -14.16 2.01
CA GLN A 319 8.32 -13.64 3.31
C GLN A 319 6.88 -14.06 3.67
N LYS A 320 5.97 -14.11 2.70
CA LYS A 320 4.53 -14.31 2.90
C LYS A 320 3.95 -15.34 1.94
N VAL A 321 2.98 -16.11 2.42
CA VAL A 321 2.17 -17.04 1.63
C VAL A 321 0.71 -16.60 1.75
N PHE A 322 0.03 -16.45 0.63
CA PHE A 322 -1.41 -16.15 0.60
C PHE A 322 -2.17 -17.39 0.15
N TYR A 323 -3.10 -17.85 0.97
CA TYR A 323 -3.98 -18.96 0.62
C TYR A 323 -5.38 -18.44 0.31
N LEU A 324 -5.74 -18.45 -0.97
CA LEU A 324 -7.01 -17.91 -1.48
C LEU A 324 -7.97 -19.07 -1.76
N LEU A 325 -9.12 -19.08 -1.08
CA LEU A 325 -10.16 -20.11 -1.25
C LEU A 325 -11.53 -19.46 -1.49
N PRO A 326 -12.37 -20.02 -2.38
CA PRO A 326 -13.61 -19.39 -2.82
C PRO A 326 -14.78 -19.51 -1.83
N PHE A 327 -14.67 -20.37 -0.80
CA PHE A 327 -15.76 -20.63 0.15
C PHE A 327 -15.28 -20.47 1.58
N ILE A 328 -16.05 -19.75 2.40
CA ILE A 328 -15.75 -19.50 3.82
C ILE A 328 -15.56 -20.82 4.57
N THR A 329 -16.41 -21.81 4.35
CA THR A 329 -16.30 -23.14 4.99
C THR A 329 -15.00 -23.85 4.64
N LEU A 330 -14.49 -23.69 3.41
CA LEU A 330 -13.18 -24.23 3.04
C LEU A 330 -12.05 -23.43 3.68
N ILE A 331 -12.19 -22.10 3.81
CA ILE A 331 -11.22 -21.24 4.51
C ILE A 331 -11.07 -21.72 5.95
N GLU A 332 -12.16 -21.84 6.70
CA GLU A 332 -12.17 -22.24 8.12
C GLU A 332 -11.53 -23.63 8.32
N GLN A 333 -11.89 -24.60 7.46
CA GLN A 333 -11.33 -25.95 7.52
C GLN A 333 -9.82 -25.96 7.25
N ASN A 334 -9.37 -25.26 6.21
CA ASN A 334 -7.95 -25.20 5.87
C ASN A 334 -7.17 -24.40 6.92
N ALA A 335 -7.74 -23.32 7.45
CA ALA A 335 -7.18 -22.50 8.52
C ALA A 335 -6.97 -23.33 9.79
N SER A 336 -7.95 -24.14 10.20
CA SER A 336 -7.79 -25.05 11.34
C SER A 336 -6.61 -26.00 11.16
N ILE A 337 -6.49 -26.66 9.99
CA ILE A 337 -5.37 -27.57 9.71
C ILE A 337 -4.03 -26.83 9.73
N LEU A 338 -3.99 -25.58 9.24
CA LEU A 338 -2.78 -24.78 9.29
C LEU A 338 -2.39 -24.38 10.71
N LYS A 339 -3.36 -24.05 11.57
CA LYS A 339 -3.12 -23.78 13.00
C LYS A 339 -2.50 -25.00 13.68
N ASP A 340 -3.09 -26.17 13.48
CA ASP A 340 -2.58 -27.44 14.02
C ASP A 340 -1.14 -27.72 13.54
N LEU A 341 -0.87 -27.48 12.25
CA LEU A 341 0.46 -27.65 11.66
C LEU A 341 1.49 -26.67 12.23
N LEU A 342 1.12 -25.40 12.41
CA LEU A 342 1.99 -24.38 13.01
C LEU A 342 2.30 -24.70 14.47
N GLU A 343 1.30 -25.10 15.24
CA GLU A 343 1.47 -25.52 16.64
C GLU A 343 2.36 -26.75 16.76
N PHE A 344 2.21 -27.72 15.85
CA PHE A 344 3.09 -28.88 15.74
C PHE A 344 4.55 -28.49 15.48
N MET A 345 4.79 -27.40 14.74
CA MET A 345 6.12 -26.83 14.51
C MET A 345 6.63 -25.97 15.69
N GLY A 346 5.86 -25.82 16.77
CA GLY A 346 6.18 -24.95 17.91
C GLY A 346 5.98 -23.46 17.61
N ILE A 347 5.22 -23.13 16.56
CA ILE A 347 4.93 -21.76 16.15
C ILE A 347 3.57 -21.35 16.71
N ASN A 348 3.51 -20.19 17.38
CA ASN A 348 2.26 -19.68 17.96
C ASN A 348 1.27 -19.26 16.86
N SER A 349 0.25 -20.08 16.63
CA SER A 349 -0.82 -19.86 15.65
C SER A 349 -1.75 -18.68 15.98
N ASN A 350 -1.77 -18.22 17.24
CA ASN A 350 -2.55 -17.05 17.68
C ASN A 350 -1.82 -15.72 17.49
N ASP A 351 -0.55 -15.77 17.07
CA ASP A 351 0.18 -14.57 16.71
C ASP A 351 -0.24 -14.08 15.32
N ASN A 352 -1.01 -12.98 15.27
CA ASN A 352 -1.47 -12.35 14.03
C ASN A 352 -0.33 -11.89 13.10
N ARG A 353 0.93 -11.90 13.56
CA ARG A 353 2.12 -11.66 12.73
C ARG A 353 2.53 -12.90 11.92
N VAL A 354 2.16 -14.09 12.38
CA VAL A 354 2.47 -15.39 11.79
C VAL A 354 1.31 -15.89 10.95
N PHE A 355 0.10 -15.86 11.51
CA PHE A 355 -1.10 -16.40 10.89
C PHE A 355 -2.24 -15.39 11.00
N LEU A 356 -2.88 -15.09 9.87
CA LEU A 356 -4.03 -14.20 9.82
C LEU A 356 -5.13 -14.85 8.98
N GLU A 357 -6.20 -15.26 9.65
CA GLU A 357 -7.43 -15.72 9.02
C GLU A 357 -8.33 -14.53 8.74
N LYS A 358 -8.87 -14.46 7.52
CA LYS A 358 -9.79 -13.40 7.15
C LYS A 358 -10.87 -13.91 6.22
N HIS A 359 -12.11 -13.66 6.62
CA HIS A 359 -13.29 -13.93 5.82
C HIS A 359 -13.75 -12.59 5.22
N SER A 360 -13.10 -12.16 4.14
CA SER A 360 -13.64 -11.03 3.38
C SER A 360 -14.09 -11.49 2.00
N LEU A 361 -15.29 -11.08 1.61
CA LEU A 361 -15.72 -11.04 0.21
C LEU A 361 -15.05 -9.86 -0.53
N ASP A 362 -14.50 -8.88 0.20
CA ASP A 362 -13.85 -7.69 -0.34
C ASP A 362 -12.36 -7.65 0.00
N LEU A 363 -11.52 -7.59 -1.03
CA LEU A 363 -10.07 -7.33 -0.92
C LEU A 363 -9.77 -6.00 -0.18
N ALA A 364 -10.74 -5.07 -0.12
CA ALA A 364 -10.62 -3.74 0.46
C ALA A 364 -10.39 -3.73 1.98
N THR A 365 -10.78 -4.79 2.69
CA THR A 365 -10.65 -4.82 4.16
C THR A 365 -9.20 -5.03 4.62
N LEU A 366 -8.26 -5.39 3.72
CA LEU A 366 -6.84 -5.69 4.06
C LEU A 366 -6.14 -4.54 4.82
N ILE A 367 -6.58 -3.29 4.61
CA ILE A 367 -5.98 -2.07 5.19
C ILE A 367 -6.64 -1.67 6.53
N ARG A 368 -7.87 -2.11 6.81
CA ARG A 368 -8.68 -1.61 7.94
C ARG A 368 -8.39 -2.29 9.28
N THR A 369 -7.85 -3.51 9.29
CA THR A 369 -7.68 -4.32 10.52
C THR A 369 -6.40 -4.01 11.31
N GLN A 370 -5.70 -2.91 11.01
CA GLN A 370 -4.55 -2.42 11.79
C GLN A 370 -4.72 -0.97 12.27
N LYS A 371 -5.96 -0.48 12.41
CA LYS A 371 -6.25 0.78 13.11
C LYS A 371 -6.43 0.58 14.59
#